data_AF-A0A382I1B3-F1
#
_entry.id   AF-A0A382I1B3-F1
#
_cell.length_a   1.000
_cell.length_b   1.000
_cell.length_c   1.000
_cell.angle_alpha   90.00
_cell.angle_beta   90.00
_cell.angle_gamma   90.00
#
_symmetry.space_group_name_H-M   'P 1'
#
loop_
_entity.id
_entity.type
_entity.pdbx_description
1 polymer ?
#
loop_
_entity_poly.entity_id
_entity_poly.type
_entity_poly.pdbx_seq_one_letter_code
_entity_poly.pdbx_strand_id
1 'polypeptide(L)'
;MEQIDWESVVIKVESMLDADRGVQAIPSDVVSLARKMLQTGNNNEDTWDSLTNSIKGLLKPYPGYPWKSGNQGILPVAAIAVVDSACDEIRAAAHTFFTKTQTYTQPLIRKHGKSKWPPVYVDADDYANSLAKKARKTATELFRDGEWDGSHAGLADCSEYD
;
A
#
# COMPACT_ATOMS: atom_id res chain seq x y z
N MET A 1 -1.93 -29.43 -4.47
CA MET A 1 -2.36 -28.29 -3.62
C MET A 1 -1.11 -27.74 -3.00
N GLU A 2 -0.87 -26.44 -3.17
CA GLU A 2 0.21 -25.74 -2.45
C GLU A 2 -0.18 -25.79 -0.96
N GLN A 3 0.68 -26.35 -0.12
CA GLN A 3 0.37 -26.52 1.30
C GLN A 3 0.30 -25.12 1.92
N ILE A 4 -0.88 -24.72 2.42
CA ILE A 4 -1.01 -23.44 3.09
C ILE A 4 -0.27 -23.52 4.42
N ASP A 5 0.75 -22.68 4.55
CA ASP A 5 1.37 -22.36 5.82
C ASP A 5 0.44 -21.40 6.58
N TRP A 6 -0.40 -21.96 7.46
CA TRP A 6 -1.36 -21.20 8.26
C TRP A 6 -0.68 -20.24 9.23
N GLU A 7 0.49 -20.60 9.76
CA GLU A 7 1.27 -19.71 10.63
C GLU A 7 1.71 -18.47 9.86
N SER A 8 2.15 -18.63 8.60
CA SER A 8 2.42 -17.49 7.71
C SER A 8 1.18 -16.60 7.49
N VAL A 9 -0.01 -17.21 7.36
CA VAL A 9 -1.26 -16.45 7.21
C VAL A 9 -1.56 -15.65 8.48
N VAL A 10 -1.47 -16.26 9.66
CA VAL A 10 -1.68 -15.60 10.95
C VAL A 10 -0.72 -14.42 11.12
N ILE A 11 0.59 -14.64 10.91
CA ILE A 11 1.61 -13.60 11.04
C ILE A 11 1.31 -12.42 10.12
N LYS A 12 0.98 -12.69 8.85
CA LYS A 12 0.68 -11.65 7.85
C LYS A 12 -0.55 -10.83 8.23
N VAL A 13 -1.62 -11.49 8.66
CA VAL A 13 -2.88 -10.83 9.03
C VAL A 13 -2.68 -10.00 10.30
N GLU A 14 -2.15 -10.57 11.37
CA GLU A 14 -1.94 -9.83 12.62
C GLU A 14 -0.98 -8.65 12.41
N SER A 15 0.08 -8.83 11.61
CA SER A 15 0.99 -7.72 11.25
C SER A 15 0.26 -6.58 10.53
N MET A 16 -0.69 -6.89 9.64
CA MET A 16 -1.49 -5.89 8.93
C MET A 16 -2.48 -5.20 9.88
N LEU A 17 -3.16 -5.96 10.74
CA LEU A 17 -4.12 -5.41 11.70
C LEU A 17 -3.44 -4.55 12.78
N ASP A 18 -2.22 -4.91 13.18
CA ASP A 18 -1.44 -4.12 14.15
C ASP A 18 -0.87 -2.86 13.52
N ALA A 19 -0.42 -2.92 12.26
CA ALA A 19 -0.02 -1.75 11.48
C ALA A 19 -1.16 -0.73 11.33
N ASP A 20 -2.39 -1.21 11.13
CA ASP A 20 -3.56 -0.35 10.98
C ASP A 20 -3.87 0.46 12.25
N ARG A 21 -3.38 0.10 13.43
CA ARG A 21 -3.60 0.90 14.66
C ARG A 21 -3.11 2.35 14.52
N GLY A 22 -2.08 2.58 13.69
CA GLY A 22 -1.54 3.91 13.41
C GLY A 22 -2.25 4.66 12.27
N VAL A 23 -2.92 3.95 11.36
CA VAL A 23 -3.52 4.52 10.13
C VAL A 23 -5.05 4.62 10.23
N GLN A 24 -5.67 3.69 10.97
CA GLN A 24 -7.13 3.56 11.19
C GLN A 24 -7.94 3.50 9.89
N ALA A 25 -7.41 2.80 8.88
CA ALA A 25 -8.06 2.64 7.59
C ALA A 25 -8.98 1.40 7.53
N ILE A 26 -8.78 0.41 8.42
CA ILE A 26 -9.60 -0.81 8.45
C ILE A 26 -10.76 -0.62 9.46
N PRO A 27 -12.03 -0.75 9.02
CA PRO A 27 -13.17 -0.70 9.91
C PRO A 27 -13.11 -1.74 11.04
N SER A 28 -13.54 -1.39 12.24
CA SER A 28 -13.43 -2.25 13.44
C SER A 28 -14.17 -3.59 13.32
N ASP A 29 -15.25 -3.63 12.55
CA ASP A 29 -16.01 -4.84 12.23
C ASP A 29 -15.21 -5.77 11.31
N VAL A 30 -14.49 -5.22 10.33
CA VAL A 30 -13.58 -5.98 9.46
C VAL A 30 -12.42 -6.55 10.25
N VAL A 31 -11.80 -5.77 11.14
CA VAL A 31 -10.75 -6.25 12.06
C VAL A 31 -11.27 -7.40 12.91
N SER A 32 -12.46 -7.24 13.49
CA SER A 32 -13.10 -8.24 14.35
C SER A 32 -13.41 -9.53 13.58
N LEU A 33 -13.91 -9.40 12.35
CA LEU A 33 -14.21 -10.54 11.48
C LEU A 33 -12.93 -11.29 11.09
N ALA A 34 -11.88 -10.58 10.67
CA ALA A 34 -10.60 -11.19 10.32
C ALA A 34 -10.01 -12.00 11.49
N ARG A 35 -10.03 -11.45 12.72
CA ARG A 35 -9.58 -12.17 13.93
C ARG A 35 -10.43 -13.40 14.24
N LYS A 36 -11.76 -13.32 14.08
CA LYS A 36 -12.65 -14.49 14.24
C LYS A 36 -12.35 -15.58 13.23
N MET A 37 -12.02 -15.22 11.99
CA MET A 37 -11.64 -16.18 10.95
C MET A 37 -10.30 -16.85 11.28
N LEU A 38 -9.32 -16.10 11.80
CA LEU A 38 -8.08 -16.69 12.32
C LEU A 38 -8.33 -17.66 13.48
N GLN A 39 -9.16 -17.25 14.44
CA GLN A 39 -9.53 -18.10 15.57
C GLN A 39 -10.23 -19.39 15.10
N THR A 40 -11.09 -19.31 14.09
CA THR A 40 -11.75 -20.48 13.49
C THR A 40 -10.72 -21.44 12.89
N GLY A 41 -9.75 -20.92 12.11
CA GLY A 41 -8.73 -21.76 11.49
C GLY A 41 -7.75 -22.38 12.49
N ASN A 42 -7.43 -21.69 13.60
CA ASN A 42 -6.64 -22.27 14.69
C ASN A 42 -7.32 -23.48 15.35
N ASN A 43 -8.65 -23.58 15.25
CA ASN A 43 -9.43 -24.69 15.80
C ASN A 43 -9.76 -25.77 14.76
N ASN A 44 -9.50 -25.54 13.47
CA ASN A 44 -9.89 -26.45 12.40
C ASN A 44 -9.01 -26.32 11.15
N GLU A 45 -8.05 -27.24 11.01
CA GLU A 45 -7.09 -27.26 9.89
C GLU A 45 -7.74 -27.49 8.53
N ASP A 46 -8.84 -28.24 8.48
CA ASP A 46 -9.55 -28.54 7.22
C ASP A 46 -10.14 -27.27 6.57
N THR A 47 -10.22 -26.17 7.31
CA THR A 47 -10.79 -24.90 6.85
C THR A 47 -9.76 -23.90 6.35
N TRP A 48 -8.45 -24.19 6.46
CA TRP A 48 -7.38 -23.23 6.17
C TRP A 48 -7.43 -22.67 4.74
N ASP A 49 -7.68 -23.50 3.73
CA ASP A 49 -7.79 -23.06 2.33
C ASP A 49 -8.92 -22.06 2.12
N SER A 50 -10.12 -22.40 2.60
CA SER A 50 -11.30 -21.55 2.47
C SER A 50 -11.11 -20.24 3.22
N LEU A 51 -10.68 -20.32 4.49
CA LEU A 51 -10.46 -19.16 5.34
C LEU A 51 -9.38 -18.24 4.77
N THR A 52 -8.27 -18.78 4.27
CA THR A 52 -7.20 -17.98 3.67
C THR A 52 -7.72 -17.18 2.48
N ASN A 53 -8.53 -17.79 1.61
CA ASN A 53 -9.10 -17.09 0.45
C ASN A 53 -10.11 -16.02 0.87
N SER A 54 -10.95 -16.30 1.86
CA SER A 54 -11.90 -15.34 2.39
C SER A 54 -11.21 -14.17 3.10
N ILE A 55 -10.16 -14.43 3.89
CA ILE A 55 -9.35 -13.40 4.55
C ILE A 55 -8.66 -12.52 3.51
N LYS A 56 -8.05 -13.12 2.48
CA LYS A 56 -7.45 -12.38 1.35
C LYS A 56 -8.47 -11.47 0.70
N GLY A 57 -9.67 -11.98 0.39
CA GLY A 57 -10.76 -11.20 -0.20
C GLY A 57 -11.22 -10.05 0.69
N LEU A 58 -11.38 -10.32 1.99
CA LEU A 58 -11.79 -9.35 3.00
C LEU A 58 -10.77 -8.21 3.14
N LEU A 59 -9.47 -8.54 3.21
CA LEU A 59 -8.41 -7.58 3.51
C LEU A 59 -7.84 -6.88 2.26
N LYS A 60 -8.09 -7.40 1.05
CA LYS A 60 -7.57 -6.86 -0.22
C LYS A 60 -7.78 -5.35 -0.43
N PRO A 61 -8.93 -4.75 -0.04
CA PRO A 61 -9.16 -3.32 -0.27
C PRO A 61 -8.33 -2.39 0.62
N TYR A 62 -7.68 -2.90 1.67
CA TYR A 62 -7.12 -2.07 2.73
C TYR A 62 -5.59 -1.89 2.63
N PRO A 63 -5.05 -0.77 3.16
CA PRO A 63 -3.61 -0.51 3.21
C PRO A 63 -2.85 -1.61 3.96
N GLY A 64 -1.62 -1.92 3.50
CA GLY A 64 -0.79 -2.95 4.14
C GLY A 64 -1.10 -4.38 3.70
N TYR A 65 -1.97 -4.57 2.69
CA TYR A 65 -2.35 -5.90 2.22
C TYR A 65 -1.12 -6.78 1.87
N PRO A 66 -0.91 -7.92 2.54
CA PRO A 66 0.36 -8.65 2.50
C PRO A 66 0.47 -9.64 1.33
N TRP A 67 -0.55 -9.77 0.47
CA TRP A 67 -0.53 -10.68 -0.70
C TRP A 67 -0.64 -9.94 -2.03
N LYS A 68 -0.05 -8.75 -2.15
CA LYS A 68 0.03 -8.04 -3.44
C LYS A 68 0.86 -8.85 -4.44
N SER A 69 0.45 -8.83 -5.71
CA SER A 69 1.21 -9.44 -6.80
C SER A 69 2.46 -8.61 -7.11
N GLY A 70 3.60 -9.29 -7.27
CA GLY A 70 4.90 -8.66 -7.49
C GLY A 70 5.86 -8.89 -6.32
N ASN A 71 7.12 -8.48 -6.50
CA ASN A 71 8.15 -8.59 -5.47
C ASN A 71 7.66 -7.86 -4.22
N GLN A 72 7.52 -8.56 -3.07
CA GLN A 72 6.87 -8.04 -1.86
C GLN A 72 7.63 -6.86 -1.18
N GLY A 73 8.60 -6.27 -1.89
CA GLY A 73 9.44 -5.20 -1.39
C GLY A 73 10.32 -5.67 -0.23
N ILE A 74 11.20 -4.78 0.20
CA ILE A 74 11.97 -4.93 1.43
C ILE A 74 11.19 -4.40 2.65
N LEU A 75 10.02 -3.79 2.42
CA LEU A 75 9.28 -3.07 3.43
C LEU A 75 8.49 -4.03 4.32
N PRO A 76 8.57 -3.89 5.66
CA PRO A 76 7.67 -4.61 6.56
C PRO A 76 6.22 -4.15 6.37
N VAL A 77 5.26 -4.99 6.77
CA VAL A 77 3.81 -4.73 6.60
C VAL A 77 3.38 -3.37 7.16
N ALA A 78 3.94 -2.96 8.31
CA ALA A 78 3.68 -1.64 8.89
C ALA A 78 4.11 -0.49 7.97
N ALA A 79 5.31 -0.57 7.39
CA ALA A 79 5.79 0.40 6.42
C ALA A 79 4.96 0.38 5.14
N ILE A 80 4.50 -0.80 4.69
CA ILE A 80 3.61 -0.92 3.52
C ILE A 80 2.30 -0.17 3.78
N ALA A 81 1.70 -0.31 4.96
CA ALA A 81 0.46 0.38 5.31
C ALA A 81 0.63 1.92 5.26
N VAL A 82 1.74 2.42 5.82
CA VAL A 82 2.08 3.85 5.77
C VAL A 82 2.26 4.33 4.33
N VAL A 83 3.03 3.60 3.52
CA VAL A 83 3.29 3.95 2.11
C VAL A 83 2.02 3.88 1.27
N ASP A 84 1.16 2.88 1.49
CA ASP A 84 -0.11 2.75 0.77
C ASP A 84 -1.02 3.94 1.06
N SER A 85 -1.21 4.29 2.34
CA SER A 85 -2.00 5.47 2.75
C SER A 85 -1.44 6.76 2.15
N ALA A 86 -0.13 6.98 2.24
CA ALA A 86 0.50 8.16 1.64
C ALA A 86 0.34 8.20 0.10
N CYS A 87 0.47 7.05 -0.58
CA CYS A 87 0.27 6.96 -2.03
C CYS A 87 -1.17 7.29 -2.44
N ASP A 88 -2.16 6.83 -1.66
CA ASP A 88 -3.57 7.07 -1.93
C ASP A 88 -3.91 8.56 -1.76
N GLU A 89 -3.40 9.20 -0.70
CA GLU A 89 -3.54 10.64 -0.49
C GLU A 89 -2.88 11.46 -1.60
N ILE A 90 -1.63 11.13 -1.96
CA ILE A 90 -0.90 11.78 -3.06
C ILE A 90 -1.66 11.61 -4.38
N ARG A 91 -2.19 10.41 -4.66
CA ARG A 91 -2.97 10.13 -5.87
C ARG A 91 -4.24 10.98 -5.90
N ALA A 92 -5.00 11.03 -4.80
CA ALA A 92 -6.24 11.82 -4.73
C ALA A 92 -5.99 13.33 -4.91
N ALA A 93 -4.94 13.86 -4.26
CA ALA A 93 -4.54 15.26 -4.39
C ALA A 93 -4.04 15.59 -5.80
N ALA A 94 -3.18 14.75 -6.36
CA ALA A 94 -2.62 14.92 -7.70
C ALA A 94 -3.70 14.85 -8.79
N HIS A 95 -4.64 13.92 -8.65
CA HIS A 95 -5.77 13.81 -9.58
C HIS A 95 -6.58 15.11 -9.56
N THR A 96 -6.96 15.58 -8.37
CA THR A 96 -7.71 16.84 -8.20
C THR A 96 -6.94 18.03 -8.76
N PHE A 97 -5.64 18.14 -8.49
CA PHE A 97 -4.78 19.18 -9.03
C PHE A 97 -4.81 19.17 -10.56
N PHE A 98 -4.56 18.01 -11.17
CA PHE A 98 -4.50 17.89 -12.64
C PHE A 98 -5.84 18.24 -13.28
N THR A 99 -6.95 17.73 -12.75
CA THR A 99 -8.30 18.04 -13.25
C THR A 99 -8.60 19.54 -13.17
N LYS A 100 -8.30 20.20 -12.05
CA LYS A 100 -8.60 21.64 -11.87
C LYS A 100 -7.73 22.57 -12.70
N THR A 101 -6.53 22.11 -13.09
CA THR A 101 -5.53 22.94 -13.77
C THR A 101 -5.24 22.46 -15.19
N GLN A 102 -6.06 21.55 -15.74
CA GLN A 102 -5.78 20.82 -16.98
C GLN A 102 -5.37 21.73 -18.15
N THR A 103 -6.01 22.90 -18.29
CA THR A 103 -5.67 23.89 -19.34
C THR A 103 -4.19 24.28 -19.35
N TYR A 104 -3.57 24.38 -18.18
CA TYR A 104 -2.16 24.73 -18.03
C TYR A 104 -1.27 23.49 -17.83
N THR A 105 -1.76 22.52 -17.08
CA THR A 105 -0.98 21.35 -16.64
C THR A 105 -0.73 20.37 -17.78
N GLN A 106 -1.70 20.19 -18.68
CA GLN A 106 -1.57 19.33 -19.85
C GLN A 106 -0.41 19.77 -20.80
N PRO A 107 -0.27 21.06 -21.16
CA PRO A 107 0.85 21.51 -22.01
C PRO A 107 2.17 21.74 -21.25
N LEU A 108 2.13 22.12 -19.97
CA LEU A 108 3.33 22.57 -19.25
C LEU A 108 3.98 21.45 -18.41
N ILE A 109 3.21 20.49 -17.90
CA ILE A 109 3.76 19.36 -17.12
C ILE A 109 3.96 18.15 -18.02
N ARG A 110 5.22 17.79 -18.23
CA ARG A 110 5.63 16.70 -19.13
C ARG A 110 6.14 15.49 -18.35
N LYS A 111 5.97 14.31 -18.94
CA LYS A 111 6.61 13.09 -18.44
C LYS A 111 8.12 13.21 -18.62
N HIS A 112 8.89 13.02 -17.56
CA HIS A 112 10.35 13.02 -17.63
C HIS A 112 10.85 11.62 -18.01
N GLY A 113 11.45 11.46 -19.20
CA GLY A 113 12.24 10.26 -19.55
C GLY A 113 11.79 9.45 -20.78
N LYS A 114 12.78 9.19 -21.64
CA LYS A 114 12.89 8.35 -22.84
C LYS A 114 11.80 8.47 -23.92
N SER A 115 12.27 8.89 -25.11
CA SER A 115 11.62 9.23 -26.39
C SER A 115 10.55 8.29 -26.97
N LYS A 116 10.21 7.16 -26.31
CA LYS A 116 9.26 6.17 -26.84
C LYS A 116 7.81 6.39 -26.39
N TRP A 117 7.56 7.21 -25.38
CA TRP A 117 6.21 7.48 -24.86
C TRP A 117 5.75 8.91 -25.13
N PRO A 118 4.43 9.17 -25.20
CA PRO A 118 3.92 10.52 -25.33
C PRO A 118 4.51 11.40 -24.21
N PRO A 119 4.98 12.62 -24.52
CA PRO A 119 5.59 13.50 -23.52
C PRO A 119 4.56 14.09 -22.54
N VAL A 120 3.27 13.80 -22.73
CA VAL A 120 2.16 14.25 -21.89
C VAL A 120 1.52 13.10 -21.14
N TYR A 121 0.83 13.43 -20.07
CA TYR A 121 -0.08 12.53 -19.38
C TYR A 121 -1.36 12.36 -20.20
N VAL A 122 -1.90 11.14 -20.24
CA VAL A 122 -3.15 10.84 -20.97
C VAL A 122 -4.32 11.54 -20.30
N ASP A 123 -4.36 11.47 -18.97
CA ASP A 123 -5.41 12.01 -18.11
C ASP A 123 -4.88 12.27 -16.69
N ALA A 124 -5.79 12.69 -15.79
CA ALA A 124 -5.49 12.91 -14.39
C ALA A 124 -5.07 11.63 -13.64
N ASP A 125 -5.59 10.47 -14.06
CA ASP A 125 -5.25 9.18 -13.46
C ASP A 125 -3.81 8.78 -13.77
N ASP A 126 -3.37 8.92 -15.02
CA ASP A 126 -2.01 8.67 -15.47
C ASP A 126 -1.01 9.60 -14.75
N TYR A 127 -1.35 10.88 -14.59
CA TYR A 127 -0.55 11.82 -13.80
C TYR A 127 -0.45 11.40 -12.33
N ALA A 128 -1.59 11.18 -11.68
CA ALA A 128 -1.66 10.83 -10.26
C ALA A 128 -0.95 9.50 -9.96
N ASN A 129 -1.13 8.49 -10.81
CA ASN A 129 -0.44 7.20 -10.71
C ASN A 129 1.07 7.34 -10.86
N SER A 130 1.54 8.23 -11.73
CA SER A 130 2.98 8.47 -11.89
C SER A 130 3.61 9.03 -10.62
N LEU A 131 2.92 9.94 -9.92
CA LEU A 131 3.38 10.51 -8.66
C LEU A 131 3.32 9.50 -7.52
N ALA A 132 2.22 8.76 -7.37
CA ALA A 132 2.12 7.69 -6.37
C ALA A 132 3.20 6.62 -6.57
N LYS A 133 3.48 6.25 -7.82
CA LYS A 133 4.58 5.31 -8.16
C LYS A 133 5.95 5.88 -7.78
N LYS A 134 6.19 7.18 -8.01
CA LYS A 134 7.42 7.85 -7.60
C LYS A 134 7.56 7.85 -6.08
N ALA A 135 6.50 8.22 -5.36
CA ALA A 135 6.48 8.25 -3.90
C ALA A 135 6.78 6.87 -3.29
N ARG A 136 6.12 5.81 -3.78
CA ARG A 136 6.40 4.43 -3.35
C ARG A 136 7.85 4.02 -3.56
N LYS A 137 8.41 4.38 -4.73
CA LYS A 137 9.81 4.08 -5.04
C LYS A 137 10.74 4.81 -4.06
N THR A 138 10.52 6.10 -3.83
CA THR A 138 11.29 6.88 -2.87
C THR A 138 11.20 6.33 -1.46
N ALA A 139 10.01 5.98 -0.96
CA ALA A 139 9.86 5.38 0.37
C ALA A 139 10.60 4.04 0.51
N THR A 140 10.60 3.23 -0.57
CA THR A 140 11.37 1.99 -0.59
C THR A 140 12.88 2.26 -0.55
N GLU A 141 13.35 3.31 -1.21
CA GLU A 141 14.77 3.72 -1.20
C GLU A 141 15.17 4.27 0.17
N LEU A 142 14.39 5.18 0.77
CA LEU A 142 14.62 5.70 2.12
C LEU A 142 14.73 4.59 3.16
N PHE A 143 13.84 3.59 3.11
CA PHE A 143 13.90 2.45 4.03
C PHE A 143 15.13 1.58 3.78
N ARG A 144 15.48 1.33 2.51
CA ARG A 144 16.67 0.55 2.15
C ARG A 144 17.95 1.20 2.64
N ASP A 145 18.01 2.51 2.52
CA ASP A 145 19.20 3.31 2.77
C ASP A 145 19.31 3.66 4.28
N GLY A 146 18.32 3.24 5.09
CA GLY A 146 18.30 3.41 6.55
C GLY A 146 17.88 4.80 7.02
N GLU A 147 17.42 5.65 6.09
CA GLU A 147 16.98 7.03 6.34
C GLU A 147 15.55 7.11 6.87
N TRP A 148 14.77 6.04 6.68
CA TRP A 148 13.40 5.92 7.18
C TRP A 148 13.20 4.59 7.90
N ASP A 149 12.55 4.64 9.06
CA ASP A 149 12.30 3.49 9.94
C ASP A 149 11.05 2.67 9.57
N GLY A 150 10.25 3.14 8.60
CA GLY A 150 9.00 2.51 8.22
C GLY A 150 7.76 3.02 8.98
N SER A 151 7.91 3.98 9.89
CA SER A 151 6.81 4.54 10.68
C SER A 151 6.25 5.83 10.08
N HIS A 152 5.01 6.19 10.44
CA HIS A 152 4.40 7.45 10.00
C HIS A 152 5.15 8.67 10.57
N ALA A 153 5.60 8.59 11.83
CA ALA A 153 6.37 9.66 12.48
C ALA A 153 7.74 9.86 11.80
N GLY A 154 8.47 8.77 11.57
CA GLY A 154 9.79 8.84 10.95
C GLY A 154 9.74 9.37 9.51
N LEU A 155 8.61 9.24 8.80
CA LEU A 155 8.46 9.81 7.46
C LEU A 155 8.43 11.34 7.48
N ALA A 156 7.88 11.94 8.54
CA ALA A 156 7.88 13.39 8.71
C ALA A 156 9.30 13.91 9.02
N ASP A 157 10.09 13.12 9.75
CA ASP A 157 11.47 13.46 10.10
C ASP A 157 12.42 13.39 8.88
N CYS A 158 12.09 12.59 7.86
CA CYS A 158 12.81 12.59 6.58
C CYS A 158 12.69 13.89 5.78
N SER A 159 11.92 14.88 6.26
CA SER A 159 11.81 16.21 5.62
C SER A 159 12.93 17.18 5.99
N GLU A 160 13.77 16.83 6.98
CA GLU A 160 14.98 17.57 7.34
C GLU A 160 16.12 17.24 6.37
N TYR A 161 16.02 17.73 5.14
CA TYR A 161 17.17 17.82 4.23
C TYR A 161 17.40 19.29 3.86
N ASP A 162 18.64 19.75 4.06
CA ASP A 162 19.18 21.06 3.65
C ASP A 162 18.93 21.40 2.17
#